data_AF-A0A2N9VZB2-F1
#
_entry.id   AF-A0A2N9VZB2-F1
#
_cell.length_a   1.000
_cell.length_b   1.000
_cell.length_c   1.000
_cell.angle_alpha   90.00
_cell.angle_beta   90.00
_cell.angle_gamma   90.00
#
_symmetry.space_group_name_H-M   'P 1'
#
loop_
_entity.id
_entity.type
_entity.pdbx_description
1 polymer ?
#
loop_
_entity_poly.entity_id
_entity_poly.type
_entity_poly.pdbx_seq_one_letter_code
_entity_poly.pdbx_strand_id
1 'polypeptide(L)'
;MIPLYFSEESAHISIAFLPLLKDRSVPLHIELIGSLAAVITTLCWIPQIIRIVRHRDTASISLVTNVSLVLGVFLWLVYGMMISSWPVMAANGVTLLLILTILGLKLRYG
;
A
#
# COMPACT_ATOMS: atom_id res chain seq x y z
N MET A 1 55.89 9.05 30.00
CA MET A 1 55.93 8.02 28.93
C MET A 1 54.86 6.99 29.21
N ILE A 2 53.63 7.23 28.72
CA ILE A 2 52.64 6.22 28.28
C ILE A 2 51.86 6.91 27.14
N PRO A 3 51.78 6.33 25.92
CA PRO A 3 51.31 7.02 24.72
C PRO A 3 49.78 6.98 24.52
N LEU A 4 49.32 7.99 23.76
CA LEU A 4 48.04 8.15 23.06
C LEU A 4 47.68 6.95 22.16
N TYR A 5 47.07 5.88 22.69
CA TYR A 5 46.47 4.83 21.85
C TYR A 5 45.33 4.11 22.59
N PHE A 6 44.37 4.87 23.12
CA PHE A 6 43.10 4.30 23.56
C PHE A 6 41.96 5.03 22.87
N SER A 7 41.30 4.31 21.95
CA SER A 7 39.88 4.47 21.59
C SER A 7 39.46 5.49 20.49
N GLU A 8 40.17 5.60 19.37
CA GLU A 8 39.48 5.89 18.08
C GLU A 8 38.65 4.67 17.65
N GLU A 9 39.20 3.47 17.87
CA GLU A 9 38.59 2.19 17.51
C GLU A 9 37.27 1.92 18.26
N SER A 10 37.14 2.35 19.52
CA SER A 10 35.90 2.18 20.29
C SER A 10 34.78 3.14 19.87
N ALA A 11 35.13 4.31 19.31
CA ALA A 11 34.15 5.23 18.71
C ALA A 11 33.62 4.69 17.37
N HIS A 12 34.51 4.11 16.55
CA HIS A 12 34.13 3.45 15.30
C HIS A 12 33.26 2.19 15.51
N ILE A 13 33.51 1.42 16.56
CA ILE A 13 32.69 0.28 16.98
C ILE A 13 31.26 0.76 17.30
N SER A 14 31.07 1.78 18.16
CA SER A 14 29.73 2.32 18.46
C SER A 14 28.98 2.85 17.22
N ILE A 15 29.68 3.45 16.26
CA ILE A 15 29.08 3.96 15.01
C ILE A 15 28.78 2.83 14.01
N ALA A 16 29.60 1.77 13.97
CA ALA A 16 29.38 0.58 13.15
C ALA A 16 28.19 -0.27 13.65
N PHE A 17 27.87 -0.19 14.95
CA PHE A 17 26.69 -0.83 15.55
C PHE A 17 25.42 0.06 15.54
N LEU A 18 25.54 1.35 15.21
CA LEU A 18 24.41 2.29 15.14
C LEU A 18 23.33 1.92 14.09
N PRO A 19 23.67 1.37 12.91
CA PRO A 19 22.69 0.85 11.96
C PRO A 19 22.03 -0.45 12.42
N LEU A 20 22.65 -1.21 13.34
CA LEU A 20 22.13 -2.47 13.88
C LEU A 20 21.12 -2.25 15.02
N LEU A 21 21.18 -1.09 15.68
CA LEU A 21 20.18 -0.62 16.66
C LEU A 21 19.11 0.29 16.03
N LYS A 22 19.08 0.41 14.70
CA LYS A 22 17.97 1.06 14.01
C LYS A 22 16.80 0.09 13.87
N ASP A 23 16.35 -0.40 15.02
CA ASP A 23 15.04 -0.98 15.20
C ASP A 23 14.02 0.13 14.91
N ARG A 24 13.69 0.32 13.63
CA ARG A 24 12.47 1.04 13.25
C ARG A 24 11.30 0.06 13.37
N SER A 25 11.05 -0.44 14.57
CA SER A 25 9.70 -0.87 14.90
C SER A 25 8.84 0.38 14.85
N VAL A 26 8.15 0.55 13.72
CA VAL A 26 7.14 1.58 13.57
C VAL A 26 6.19 1.42 14.76
N PRO A 27 5.89 2.49 15.53
CA PRO A 27 5.06 2.36 16.70
C PRO A 27 3.76 1.59 16.39
N LEU A 28 3.36 0.66 17.25
CA LEU A 28 2.22 -0.25 17.01
C LEU A 28 0.95 0.48 16.54
N HIS A 29 0.68 1.67 17.08
CA HIS A 29 -0.49 2.46 16.68
C HIS A 29 -0.44 2.91 15.22
N ILE A 30 0.74 3.19 14.65
CA ILE A 30 0.91 3.54 13.24
C ILE A 30 0.67 2.31 12.35
N GLU A 31 1.21 1.15 12.74
CA GLU A 31 0.99 -0.10 11.99
C GLU A 31 -0.48 -0.51 11.98
N LEU A 32 -1.18 -0.36 13.11
CA LEU A 32 -2.62 -0.63 13.22
C LEU A 32 -3.43 0.31 12.34
N ILE A 33 -3.15 1.62 12.36
CA ILE A 33 -3.85 2.60 11.51
C ILE A 33 -3.60 2.28 10.03
N GLY A 34 -2.36 1.99 9.64
CA GLY A 34 -2.02 1.65 8.25
C GLY A 34 -2.71 0.37 7.79
N SER A 35 -2.74 -0.66 8.64
CA SER A 35 -3.39 -1.94 8.34
C SER A 35 -4.91 -1.78 8.22
N LEU A 36 -5.54 -1.06 9.15
CA LEU A 36 -6.97 -0.76 9.10
C LEU A 36 -7.31 0.07 7.86
N ALA A 37 -6.51 1.08 7.54
CA ALA A 37 -6.70 1.87 6.34
C ALA A 37 -6.63 1.00 5.08
N ALA A 38 -5.66 0.10 4.96
CA ALA A 38 -5.54 -0.83 3.84
C ALA A 38 -6.76 -1.76 3.73
N VAL A 39 -7.22 -2.34 4.84
CA VAL A 39 -8.40 -3.22 4.85
C VAL A 39 -9.66 -2.45 4.45
N ILE A 40 -9.91 -1.29 5.07
CA ILE A 40 -11.11 -0.49 4.82
C ILE A 40 -11.16 -0.02 3.36
N THR A 41 -10.07 0.54 2.85
CA THR A 41 -10.01 1.07 1.48
C THR A 41 -10.07 -0.01 0.41
N THR A 42 -9.64 -1.24 0.72
CA THR A 42 -9.77 -2.37 -0.19
C THR A 42 -11.19 -2.94 -0.17
N LEU A 43 -11.74 -3.21 1.02
CA LEU A 43 -13.04 -3.88 1.15
C LEU A 43 -14.23 -2.96 0.84
N CYS A 44 -14.06 -1.63 0.82
CA CYS A 44 -15.14 -0.70 0.51
C CYS A 44 -15.74 -0.87 -0.90
N TRP A 45 -15.04 -1.54 -1.82
CA TRP A 45 -15.51 -1.85 -3.17
C TRP A 45 -16.47 -3.04 -3.22
N ILE A 46 -16.46 -3.92 -2.21
CA ILE A 46 -17.30 -5.14 -2.20
C ILE A 46 -18.80 -4.80 -2.22
N PRO A 47 -19.32 -3.88 -1.38
CA PRO A 47 -20.72 -3.48 -1.45
C PRO A 47 -21.15 -2.97 -2.83
N GLN A 48 -20.27 -2.25 -3.52
CA GLN A 48 -20.53 -1.75 -4.88
C GLN A 48 -20.63 -2.90 -5.88
N ILE A 49 -19.74 -3.89 -5.81
CA ILE A 49 -19.79 -5.10 -6.65
C ILE A 49 -21.11 -5.86 -6.41
N ILE A 50 -21.48 -6.08 -5.15
CA ILE A 50 -22.71 -6.80 -4.78
C ILE A 50 -23.94 -6.08 -5.35
N ARG A 51 -24.00 -4.74 -5.23
CA ARG A 51 -25.10 -3.93 -5.77
C ARG A 51 -25.24 -4.11 -7.28
N ILE A 52 -24.13 -4.04 -8.03
CA ILE A 52 -24.15 -4.20 -9.49
C ILE A 52 -24.59 -5.62 -9.88
N VAL A 53 -24.05 -6.65 -9.23
CA VAL A 53 -24.39 -8.04 -9.56
C VAL A 53 -25.88 -8.33 -9.28
N ARG A 54 -26.41 -7.85 -8.15
CA ARG A 54 -27.78 -8.12 -7.71
C ARG A 54 -28.83 -7.28 -8.42
N HIS A 55 -28.56 -6.00 -8.65
CA HIS A 55 -29.56 -5.05 -9.14
C HIS A 55 -29.32 -4.61 -10.59
N ARG A 56 -28.17 -4.94 -11.18
CA ARG A 56 -27.77 -4.50 -12.53
C ARG A 56 -27.79 -2.97 -12.70
N ASP A 57 -27.82 -2.24 -11.58
CA ASP A 57 -27.75 -0.79 -11.57
C ASP A 57 -26.30 -0.36 -11.81
N THR A 58 -26.02 -0.04 -13.06
CA THR A 58 -24.75 0.55 -13.48
C THR A 58 -24.93 1.95 -14.04
N ALA A 59 -26.16 2.42 -14.27
CA ALA A 59 -26.45 3.71 -14.88
C ALA A 59 -25.89 4.88 -14.04
N SER A 60 -25.94 4.74 -12.72
CA SER A 60 -25.39 5.71 -11.76
C SER A 60 -23.85 5.71 -11.66
N ILE A 61 -23.18 4.74 -12.30
CA ILE A 61 -21.73 4.57 -12.21
C ILE A 61 -21.04 5.29 -13.38
N SER A 62 -20.25 6.31 -13.06
CA SER A 62 -19.43 7.05 -14.04
C SER A 62 -18.29 6.17 -14.58
N LEU A 63 -18.26 5.99 -15.90
CA LEU A 63 -17.19 5.25 -16.58
C LEU A 63 -15.84 5.97 -16.44
N VAL A 64 -15.83 7.30 -16.61
CA VAL A 64 -14.62 8.12 -16.52
C VAL A 64 -13.98 8.00 -15.14
N THR A 65 -14.79 8.04 -14.08
CA THR A 65 -14.29 7.92 -12.70
C THR A 65 -13.65 6.55 -12.46
N ASN A 66 -14.30 5.46 -12.91
CA ASN A 66 -13.78 4.11 -12.70
C ASN A 66 -12.51 3.84 -13.51
N VAL A 67 -12.45 4.30 -14.77
CA VAL A 67 -11.24 4.18 -15.60
C VAL A 67 -10.09 4.98 -15.00
N SER A 68 -10.34 6.22 -14.57
CA SER A 68 -9.33 7.05 -13.93
C SER A 68 -8.79 6.40 -12.64
N LEU A 69 -9.67 5.79 -11.86
CA LEU A 69 -9.29 5.08 -10.64
C LEU A 69 -8.45 3.83 -10.94
N VAL A 70 -8.84 3.04 -11.95
CA VAL A 70 -8.04 1.89 -12.43
C VAL A 70 -6.64 2.32 -12.81
N LEU A 71 -6.50 3.38 -13.59
CA LEU A 71 -5.20 3.92 -13.99
C LEU A 71 -4.39 4.41 -12.78
N GLY A 72 -5.00 5.18 -11.88
CA GLY A 72 -4.34 5.67 -10.68
C GLY A 72 -3.83 4.54 -9.78
N VAL A 73 -4.65 3.54 -9.49
CA VAL A 73 -4.28 2.38 -8.66
C VAL A 73 -3.22 1.51 -9.36
N PHE A 74 -3.30 1.35 -10.68
CA PHE A 74 -2.26 0.68 -11.46
C PHE A 74 -0.92 1.41 -11.35
N LEU A 75 -0.91 2.74 -11.48
CA LEU A 75 0.31 3.54 -11.30
C LEU A 75 0.85 3.44 -9.87
N TRP A 76 0.00 3.38 -8.85
CA TRP A 76 0.42 3.13 -7.47
C TRP A 76 1.03 1.74 -7.27
N LEU A 77 0.50 0.71 -7.94
CA LEU A 77 1.08 -0.62 -7.94
C LEU A 77 2.47 -0.62 -8.59
N VAL A 78 2.61 0.03 -9.74
CA VAL A 78 3.91 0.22 -10.43
C VAL A 78 4.89 0.96 -9.53
N TYR A 79 4.45 2.06 -8.92
CA TYR A 79 5.24 2.81 -7.96
C TYR A 79 5.69 1.92 -6.78
N GLY A 80 4.79 1.13 -6.21
CA GLY A 80 5.08 0.18 -5.14
C GLY A 80 6.18 -0.83 -5.52
N MET A 81 6.15 -1.33 -6.77
CA MET A 81 7.21 -2.19 -7.31
C MET A 81 8.54 -1.45 -7.42
N MET A 82 8.54 -0.21 -7.91
CA MET A 82 9.77 0.60 -8.03
C MET A 82 10.44 0.86 -6.69
N ILE A 83 9.66 1.02 -5.61
CA ILE A 83 10.19 1.21 -4.25
C ILE A 83 10.31 -0.09 -3.44
N SER A 84 10.04 -1.25 -4.04
CA SER A 84 10.04 -2.57 -3.39
C SER A 84 9.20 -2.62 -2.10
N SER A 85 8.07 -1.91 -2.06
CA SER A 85 7.19 -1.84 -0.89
C SER A 85 6.06 -2.86 -0.98
N TRP A 86 6.26 -4.01 -0.32
CA TRP A 86 5.25 -5.08 -0.21
C TRP A 86 3.87 -4.59 0.25
N PRO A 87 3.73 -3.73 1.28
CA PRO A 87 2.42 -3.23 1.71
C PRO A 87 1.69 -2.43 0.63
N VAL A 88 2.42 -1.55 -0.09
CA VAL A 88 1.83 -0.74 -1.16
C VAL A 88 1.43 -1.62 -2.34
N MET A 89 2.27 -2.59 -2.71
CA MET A 89 1.98 -3.55 -3.78
C MET A 89 0.75 -4.40 -3.45
N ALA A 90 0.69 -4.97 -2.25
CA ALA A 90 -0.42 -5.83 -1.83
C ALA A 90 -1.75 -5.06 -1.81
N ALA A 91 -1.79 -3.88 -1.19
CA ALA A 91 -3.01 -3.07 -1.08
C ALA A 91 -3.54 -2.63 -2.46
N ASN A 92 -2.66 -2.14 -3.34
CA ASN A 92 -3.07 -1.69 -4.68
C ASN A 92 -3.38 -2.87 -5.60
N GLY A 93 -2.69 -4.00 -5.47
CA GLY A 93 -2.98 -5.20 -6.25
C GLY A 93 -4.39 -5.74 -6.00
N VAL A 94 -4.78 -5.89 -4.73
CA VAL A 94 -6.14 -6.35 -4.38
C VAL A 94 -7.19 -5.31 -4.79
N THR A 95 -6.91 -4.02 -4.53
CA THR A 95 -7.81 -2.93 -4.94
C THR A 95 -8.03 -2.92 -6.45
N LEU A 96 -6.97 -3.10 -7.24
CA LEU A 96 -7.02 -3.12 -8.71
C LEU A 96 -7.95 -4.23 -9.23
N LEU A 97 -7.89 -5.43 -8.64
CA LEU A 97 -8.77 -6.55 -9.01
C LEU A 97 -10.25 -6.22 -8.74
N LEU A 98 -10.55 -5.59 -7.60
CA LEU A 98 -11.92 -5.21 -7.23
C LEU A 98 -12.48 -4.13 -8.17
N ILE A 99 -11.72 -3.07 -8.44
CA ILE A 99 -12.18 -1.98 -9.32
C ILE A 99 -12.24 -2.41 -10.79
N LEU A 100 -11.36 -3.32 -11.24
CA LEU A 100 -11.48 -3.94 -12.57
C LEU A 100 -12.76 -4.78 -12.68
N THR A 101 -13.15 -5.47 -11.61
CA THR A 101 -14.41 -6.20 -11.55
C THR A 101 -15.60 -5.24 -11.70
N ILE A 102 -15.59 -4.10 -10.98
CA ILE A 102 -16.62 -3.06 -11.11
C ILE A 102 -16.68 -2.52 -12.54
N LEU A 103 -15.53 -2.18 -13.13
CA LEU A 103 -15.46 -1.67 -14.49
C LEU A 103 -15.96 -2.70 -15.51
N GLY A 104 -15.56 -3.97 -15.38
CA GLY A 104 -16.04 -5.05 -16.23
C GLY A 104 -17.55 -5.27 -16.14
N LEU A 105 -18.12 -5.20 -14.93
CA LEU A 105 -19.57 -5.27 -14.74
C LEU A 105 -20.29 -4.05 -15.32
N LYS A 106 -19.72 -2.85 -15.18
CA LYS A 106 -20.23 -1.62 -15.82
C LYS A 106 -20.23 -1.76 -17.34
N LEU A 107 -19.19 -2.32 -17.95
CA LEU A 107 -19.15 -2.53 -19.40
C LEU A 107 -20.10 -3.63 -19.88
N ARG A 108 -20.44 -4.61 -19.01
CA ARG A 108 -21.37 -5.69 -19.34
C ARG A 108 -22.85 -5.31 -19.26
N TYR A 109 -23.21 -4.46 -18.28
CA TYR A 109 -24.61 -4.09 -18.02
C TYR A 109 -24.93 -2.62 -18.33
N GLY A 110 -23.92 -1.83 -18.68
CA GLY A 110 -24.04 -0.41 -19.01
C GLY A 110 -24.45 -0.17 -20.44
#